data_AF-G4Q869-F1
#
_entry.id   AF-G4Q869-F1
#
_cell.length_a   1.000
_cell.length_b   1.000
_cell.length_c   1.000
_cell.angle_alpha   90.00
_cell.angle_beta   90.00
_cell.angle_gamma   90.00
#
_symmetry.space_group_name_H-M   'P 1'
#
loop_
_entity.id
_entity.type
_entity.pdbx_description
1 polymer ?
#
loop_
_entity_poly.entity_id
_entity_poly.type
_entity_poly.pdbx_seq_one_letter_code
_entity_poly.pdbx_strand_id
1 'polypeptide(L)'
;MIRDLYEKQEQKISNAAMETLAIVAYKQPVTKSEIEAIRGVKVDGVVSTLTEMELIMEVGRKEVMGRPILYGTTEKFLMTFGLESLSALPELPEELLDGVFKREEAADIGRDKESVHEEGVPSLDQTGHE
;
A
#
# COMPACT_ATOMS: atom_id res chain seq x y z
N MET A 1 -18.55 -38.69 -13.70
CA MET A 1 -17.69 -38.70 -12.49
C MET A 1 -16.25 -38.23 -12.72
N ILE A 2 -15.84 -37.83 -13.94
CA ILE A 2 -14.58 -37.09 -14.18
C ILE A 2 -14.85 -35.71 -14.84
N ARG A 3 -16.07 -35.48 -15.36
CA ARG A 3 -16.47 -34.20 -15.97
C ARG A 3 -16.57 -33.05 -14.96
N ASP A 4 -16.95 -33.36 -13.73
CA ASP A 4 -17.13 -32.38 -12.64
C ASP A 4 -15.80 -31.93 -12.00
N LEU A 5 -14.67 -32.57 -12.39
CA LEU A 5 -13.32 -32.18 -11.94
C LEU A 5 -12.65 -31.16 -12.88
N TYR A 6 -13.30 -30.81 -13.99
CA TYR A 6 -12.76 -29.92 -15.03
C TYR A 6 -13.63 -28.69 -15.28
N GLU A 7 -14.60 -28.40 -14.41
CA GLU A 7 -15.13 -27.04 -14.30
C GLU A 7 -14.14 -26.22 -13.50
N LYS A 8 -13.06 -25.78 -14.15
CA LYS A 8 -12.28 -24.65 -13.66
C LYS A 8 -13.23 -23.46 -13.71
N GLN A 9 -13.97 -23.23 -12.63
CA GLN A 9 -14.75 -22.00 -12.49
C GLN A 9 -13.76 -20.86 -12.69
N GLU A 10 -13.85 -20.17 -13.82
CA GLU A 10 -13.12 -18.93 -14.02
C GLU A 10 -13.59 -17.98 -12.93
N GLN A 11 -12.76 -17.79 -11.91
CA GLN A 11 -13.06 -16.89 -10.81
C GLN A 11 -13.22 -15.49 -11.40
N LYS A 12 -14.46 -15.03 -11.49
CA LYS A 12 -14.77 -13.70 -12.00
C LYS A 12 -14.27 -12.67 -10.99
N ILE A 13 -13.42 -11.77 -11.46
CA ILE A 13 -12.99 -10.60 -10.70
C ILE A 13 -14.20 -9.70 -10.52
N SER A 14 -14.57 -9.40 -9.27
CA SER A 14 -15.66 -8.46 -8.98
C SER A 14 -15.25 -7.03 -9.37
N ASN A 15 -16.22 -6.13 -9.58
CA ASN A 15 -15.91 -4.73 -9.88
C ASN A 15 -15.02 -4.09 -8.80
N ALA A 16 -15.31 -4.38 -7.52
CA ALA A 16 -14.49 -3.89 -6.42
C ALA A 16 -13.06 -4.45 -6.45
N ALA A 17 -12.87 -5.70 -6.88
CA ALA A 17 -11.54 -6.27 -7.05
C ALA A 17 -10.81 -5.67 -8.26
N MET A 18 -11.52 -5.41 -9.36
CA MET A 18 -10.96 -4.77 -10.55
C MET A 18 -10.50 -3.33 -10.25
N GLU A 19 -11.30 -2.57 -9.50
CA GLU A 19 -10.93 -1.21 -9.05
C GLU A 19 -9.68 -1.21 -8.17
N THR A 20 -9.58 -2.13 -7.19
CA THR A 20 -8.36 -2.25 -6.38
C THR A 20 -7.16 -2.68 -7.22
N LEU A 21 -7.35 -3.65 -8.12
CA LEU A 21 -6.28 -4.13 -8.99
C LEU A 21 -5.74 -3.01 -9.88
N ALA A 22 -6.62 -2.17 -10.43
CA ALA A 22 -6.22 -1.00 -11.20
C ALA A 22 -5.35 -0.04 -10.36
N ILE A 23 -5.75 0.26 -9.13
CA ILE A 23 -4.95 1.12 -8.24
C ILE A 23 -3.53 0.54 -8.07
N VAL A 24 -3.41 -0.77 -7.78
CA VAL A 24 -2.10 -1.41 -7.64
C VAL A 24 -1.29 -1.31 -8.93
N ALA A 25 -1.90 -1.59 -10.08
CA ALA A 25 -1.21 -1.55 -11.38
C ALA A 25 -0.61 -0.17 -11.69
N TYR A 26 -1.33 0.92 -11.40
CA TYR A 26 -0.90 2.29 -11.68
C TYR A 26 -0.09 2.97 -10.57
N LYS A 27 -0.14 2.47 -9.33
CA LYS A 27 0.51 3.11 -8.16
C LYS A 27 1.61 2.29 -7.51
N GLN A 28 1.84 1.06 -7.95
CA GLN A 28 2.88 0.22 -7.39
C GLN A 28 4.25 0.93 -7.38
N PRO A 29 5.06 0.74 -6.32
CA PRO A 29 4.73 0.00 -5.11
C PRO A 29 3.77 0.78 -4.18
N VAL A 30 2.68 0.15 -3.73
CA VAL A 30 1.62 0.81 -2.93
C VAL A 30 1.22 -0.01 -1.70
N THR A 31 0.95 0.63 -0.57
CA THR A 31 0.51 -0.03 0.66
C THR A 31 -1.01 -0.22 0.72
N LYS A 32 -1.48 -1.16 1.53
CA LYS A 32 -2.92 -1.37 1.77
C LYS A 32 -3.63 -0.09 2.22
N SER A 33 -3.02 0.68 3.12
CA SER A 33 -3.59 1.93 3.64
C SER A 33 -3.79 2.99 2.57
N GLU A 34 -2.86 3.08 1.62
CA GLU A 34 -2.94 4.05 0.52
C GLU A 34 -4.04 3.63 -0.47
N ILE A 35 -4.18 2.32 -0.73
CA ILE A 35 -5.32 1.77 -1.49
C ILE A 35 -6.65 2.10 -0.79
N GLU A 36 -6.77 1.91 0.53
CA GLU A 36 -7.98 2.25 1.29
C GLU A 36 -8.30 3.75 1.22
N ALA A 37 -7.28 4.61 1.31
CA ALA A 37 -7.45 6.06 1.22
C ALA A 37 -8.02 6.49 -0.14
N ILE A 38 -7.60 5.81 -1.22
CA ILE A 38 -8.11 6.01 -2.57
C ILE A 38 -9.54 5.47 -2.72
N ARG A 39 -9.80 4.23 -2.26
CA ARG A 39 -11.10 3.56 -2.41
C ARG A 39 -12.18 4.12 -1.49
N GLY A 40 -11.79 4.75 -0.38
CA GLY A 40 -12.70 5.22 0.66
C GLY A 40 -13.36 4.10 1.48
N VAL A 41 -12.93 2.85 1.32
CA VAL A 41 -13.48 1.67 1.99
C VAL A 41 -12.38 0.66 2.34
N LYS A 42 -12.68 -0.29 3.23
CA LYS A 42 -11.78 -1.38 3.59
C LYS A 42 -11.55 -2.34 2.43
N VAL A 43 -10.31 -2.78 2.25
CA VAL A 43 -9.88 -3.62 1.12
C VAL A 43 -9.24 -4.95 1.53
N ASP A 44 -9.24 -5.31 2.82
CA ASP A 44 -8.58 -6.53 3.31
C ASP A 44 -8.96 -7.79 2.53
N GLY A 45 -10.27 -8.04 2.37
CA GLY A 45 -10.76 -9.20 1.62
C GLY A 45 -10.38 -9.15 0.15
N VAL A 46 -10.43 -7.96 -0.47
CA VAL A 46 -10.08 -7.77 -1.88
C VAL A 46 -8.59 -8.01 -2.12
N VAL A 47 -7.73 -7.48 -1.26
CA VAL A 47 -6.28 -7.70 -1.31
C VAL A 47 -5.96 -9.19 -1.12
N SER A 48 -6.62 -9.87 -0.19
CA SER A 48 -6.48 -11.34 -0.02
C SER A 48 -6.85 -12.08 -1.30
N THR A 49 -8.02 -11.79 -1.86
CA THR A 49 -8.49 -12.42 -3.10
C THR A 49 -7.53 -12.17 -4.27
N LEU A 50 -7.07 -10.93 -4.49
CA LEU A 50 -6.15 -10.63 -5.58
C LEU A 50 -4.77 -11.29 -5.40
N THR A 51 -4.33 -11.47 -4.15
CA THR A 51 -3.09 -12.19 -3.82
C THR A 51 -3.25 -13.71 -4.03
N GLU A 52 -4.38 -14.29 -3.61
CA GLU A 52 -4.73 -15.70 -3.85
C GLU A 52 -4.89 -16.02 -5.35
N MET A 53 -5.39 -15.06 -6.13
CA MET A 53 -5.44 -15.13 -7.58
C MET A 53 -4.08 -14.89 -8.24
N GLU A 54 -3.04 -14.57 -7.46
CA GLU A 54 -1.68 -14.24 -7.89
C GLU A 54 -1.62 -13.07 -8.88
N LEU A 55 -2.60 -12.15 -8.83
CA LEU A 55 -2.59 -10.94 -9.66
C LEU A 55 -1.75 -9.82 -9.05
N ILE A 56 -1.60 -9.85 -7.72
CA ILE A 56 -0.72 -8.95 -6.95
C ILE A 56 0.17 -9.76 -6.00
N MET A 57 1.26 -9.15 -5.53
CA MET A 57 2.20 -9.73 -4.58
C MET A 57 2.84 -8.67 -3.67
N GLU A 58 3.41 -9.09 -2.54
CA GLU A 58 4.31 -8.26 -1.73
C GLU A 58 5.61 -8.02 -2.51
N VAL A 59 5.98 -6.75 -2.66
CA VAL A 59 7.21 -6.31 -3.34
C VAL A 59 8.22 -5.68 -2.37
N GLY A 60 7.84 -5.54 -1.09
CA GLY A 60 8.70 -5.00 -0.05
C GLY A 60 7.91 -4.38 1.10
N ARG A 61 8.56 -3.53 1.87
CA ARG A 61 7.95 -2.79 2.98
C ARG A 61 8.37 -1.33 2.95
N LYS A 62 7.44 -0.43 3.27
CA LYS A 62 7.73 1.01 3.36
C LYS A 62 8.51 1.30 4.63
N GLU A 63 9.59 2.07 4.56
CA GLU A 63 10.45 2.40 5.71
C GLU A 63 9.88 3.54 6.57
N VAL A 64 8.68 3.32 7.09
CA VAL A 64 7.95 4.22 8.00
C VAL A 64 7.46 3.43 9.22
N MET A 65 6.87 4.12 10.20
CA MET A 65 6.31 3.46 11.39
C MET A 65 5.33 2.33 11.03
N GLY A 66 5.51 1.16 11.66
CA GLY A 66 4.71 -0.03 11.40
C GLY A 66 5.14 -0.85 10.18
N ARG A 67 6.09 -0.34 9.36
CA ARG A 67 6.69 -1.01 8.18
C ARG A 67 5.64 -1.75 7.33
N PRO A 68 4.64 -1.03 6.80
CA PRO A 68 3.54 -1.64 6.07
C PRO A 68 4.04 -2.31 4.78
N ILE A 69 3.34 -3.39 4.39
CA ILE A 69 3.60 -4.15 3.17
C ILE A 69 3.31 -3.27 1.94
N LEU A 70 4.23 -3.31 0.97
CA LEU A 70 4.07 -2.75 -0.36
C LEU A 70 3.61 -3.86 -1.32
N TYR A 71 2.61 -3.55 -2.14
CA TYR A 71 2.06 -4.42 -3.15
C TYR A 71 2.40 -3.95 -4.56
N GLY A 72 2.57 -4.92 -5.46
CA GLY A 72 2.72 -4.72 -6.90
C GLY A 72 2.03 -5.83 -7.70
N THR A 73 1.91 -5.64 -9.00
CA THR A 73 1.34 -6.63 -9.93
C THR A 73 2.36 -7.71 -10.29
N THR A 74 1.88 -8.89 -10.67
CA THR A 74 2.72 -10.03 -11.07
C THR A 74 2.82 -10.20 -12.59
N GLU A 75 3.61 -11.17 -13.06
CA GLU A 75 3.59 -11.60 -14.46
C GLU A 75 2.23 -12.19 -14.87
N LYS A 76 1.53 -12.87 -13.95
CA LYS A 76 0.20 -13.42 -14.21
C LYS A 76 -0.81 -12.33 -14.50
N PHE A 77 -0.69 -11.16 -13.88
CA PHE A 77 -1.47 -9.98 -14.25
C PHE A 77 -1.23 -9.63 -15.73
N LEU A 78 0.02 -9.47 -16.15
CA LEU A 78 0.35 -9.15 -17.55
C LEU A 78 -0.25 -10.18 -18.53
N MET A 79 -0.10 -11.48 -18.23
CA MET A 79 -0.66 -12.56 -19.04
C MET A 79 -2.19 -12.52 -19.08
N THR A 80 -2.84 -12.26 -17.93
CA THR A 80 -4.31 -12.22 -17.81
C THR A 80 -4.92 -11.07 -18.62
N PHE A 81 -4.22 -9.93 -18.67
CA PHE A 81 -4.68 -8.73 -19.37
C PHE A 81 -4.07 -8.56 -20.77
N GLY A 82 -3.27 -9.53 -21.23
CA GLY A 82 -2.67 -9.51 -22.57
C GLY A 82 -1.66 -8.38 -22.77
N LEU A 83 -0.94 -7.98 -21.72
CA LEU A 83 0.03 -6.90 -21.74
C LEU A 83 1.45 -7.47 -21.85
N GLU A 84 2.30 -6.83 -22.66
CA GLU A 84 3.73 -7.17 -22.72
C GLU A 84 4.50 -6.60 -21.53
N SER A 85 4.04 -5.49 -20.98
CA SER A 85 4.65 -4.78 -19.86
C SER A 85 3.68 -3.77 -19.24
N LEU A 86 4.04 -3.23 -18.08
CA LEU A 86 3.25 -2.20 -17.40
C LEU A 86 3.19 -0.89 -18.20
N SER A 87 4.16 -0.60 -19.08
CA SER A 87 4.10 0.57 -19.96
C SER A 87 3.04 0.47 -21.06
N ALA A 88 2.47 -0.72 -21.28
CA ALA A 88 1.34 -0.92 -22.19
C ALA A 88 -0.02 -0.60 -21.54
N LEU A 89 -0.03 -0.24 -20.26
CA LEU A 89 -1.26 0.23 -19.60
C LEU A 89 -1.73 1.56 -20.22
N PRO A 90 -3.04 1.73 -20.43
CA PRO A 90 -3.57 2.98 -20.96
C PRO A 90 -3.30 4.14 -20.01
N GLU A 91 -3.13 5.35 -20.56
CA GLU A 91 -2.97 6.55 -19.74
C GLU A 91 -4.23 6.79 -18.89
N LEU A 92 -4.02 7.16 -17.62
CA LEU A 92 -5.13 7.53 -16.75
C LEU A 92 -5.69 8.89 -17.17
N PRO A 93 -7.02 9.03 -17.32
CA PRO A 93 -7.66 10.34 -17.45
C PRO A 93 -7.22 11.30 -16.35
N GLU A 94 -6.87 12.54 -16.70
CA GLU A 94 -6.42 13.57 -15.74
C GLU A 94 -7.41 13.79 -14.59
N GLU A 95 -8.71 13.62 -14.86
CA GLU A 95 -9.80 13.74 -13.88
C GLU A 95 -9.68 12.72 -12.73
N LEU A 96 -9.15 11.52 -13.02
CA LEU A 96 -8.85 10.52 -12.01
C LEU A 96 -7.54 10.83 -11.28
N LEU A 97 -6.60 11.52 -11.94
CA LEU A 97 -5.29 11.88 -11.39
C LEU A 97 -5.39 12.94 -10.27
N ASP A 98 -6.27 13.93 -10.42
CA ASP A 98 -6.31 15.10 -9.54
C ASP A 98 -7.02 14.89 -8.19
N GLY A 99 -8.09 14.07 -8.16
CA GLY A 99 -8.88 13.86 -6.94
C GLY A 99 -8.31 12.78 -6.01
N VAL A 100 -7.57 11.81 -6.57
CA VAL A 100 -7.21 10.57 -5.90
C VAL A 100 -5.76 10.56 -5.41
N PHE A 101 -4.86 11.28 -6.07
CA PHE A 101 -3.42 11.02 -5.95
C PHE A 101 -2.55 12.15 -5.38
N LYS A 102 -3.14 13.28 -4.96
CA LYS A 102 -2.39 14.47 -4.47
C LYS A 102 -2.19 14.53 -2.94
N ARG A 103 -2.59 13.52 -2.16
CA ARG A 103 -2.65 13.64 -0.68
C ARG A 103 -1.39 13.15 0.08
N GLU A 104 -0.42 12.53 -0.58
CA GLU A 104 0.62 11.76 0.14
C GLU A 104 1.95 12.47 0.42
N GLU A 105 2.33 13.53 -0.31
CA GLU A 105 3.64 14.18 -0.08
C GLU A 105 3.71 15.02 1.21
N ALA A 106 2.58 15.34 1.86
CA ALA A 106 2.56 16.24 3.01
C ALA A 106 2.68 15.55 4.39
N ALA A 107 2.62 14.21 4.46
CA ALA A 107 2.45 13.51 5.75
C ALA A 107 3.73 12.89 6.35
N ASP A 108 4.85 12.84 5.62
CA ASP A 108 6.06 12.10 6.02
C ASP A 108 7.20 12.97 6.58
N ILE A 109 7.00 14.29 6.75
CA ILE A 109 7.98 15.18 7.36
C ILE A 109 7.52 15.60 8.75
N GLY A 110 7.97 14.89 9.78
CA GLY A 110 7.96 15.44 11.14
C GLY A 110 7.56 14.47 12.24
N ARG A 111 8.45 13.55 12.58
CA ARG A 111 8.65 13.08 13.96
C ARG A 111 9.91 12.22 13.98
N ASP A 112 11.06 12.87 14.00
CA ASP A 112 12.22 12.32 14.69
C ASP A 112 13.22 13.45 14.97
N LYS A 113 13.72 13.45 16.22
CA LYS A 113 14.78 14.28 16.83
C LYS A 113 14.22 15.62 17.37
N GLU A 114 14.07 15.84 18.68
CA GLU A 114 15.07 15.66 19.72
C GLU A 114 14.40 15.72 21.12
N SER A 115 14.53 14.66 21.92
CA SER A 115 14.31 14.70 23.38
C SER A 115 15.48 13.99 24.04
N VAL A 116 16.63 14.66 24.06
CA VAL A 116 17.76 14.23 24.89
C VAL A 116 17.33 14.48 26.33
N HIS A 117 17.39 13.43 27.13
CA HIS A 117 17.09 13.44 28.55
C HIS A 117 18.05 14.39 29.27
N GLU A 118 17.51 15.34 30.05
CA GLU A 118 18.30 16.03 31.07
C GLU A 118 18.06 15.31 32.40
N GLU A 119 19.01 14.44 32.75
CA GLU A 119 19.06 13.80 34.06
C GLU A 119 19.52 14.80 35.14
N GLY A 120 18.89 14.70 36.31
CA GLY A 120 19.59 14.86 37.58
C GLY A 120 19.62 16.25 38.16
N VAL A 121 18.62 16.56 38.98
CA VAL A 121 18.78 17.53 40.08
C VAL A 121 19.69 16.89 41.14
N PRO A 122 20.69 17.61 41.66
CA PRO A 122 20.94 17.50 43.09
C PRO A 122 21.04 18.89 43.73
N SER A 123 20.10 19.16 44.64
CA SER A 123 20.30 20.11 45.73
C SER A 123 21.54 19.73 46.53
N LEU A 124 22.30 20.73 46.99
CA LEU A 124 22.81 20.82 48.37
C LEU A 124 23.42 22.21 48.63
N ASP A 125 22.87 22.85 49.66
CA ASP A 125 23.32 24.02 50.42
C ASP A 125 24.82 23.99 50.73
N GLN A 126 25.52 25.14 50.54
CA GLN A 126 26.46 25.67 51.52
C GLN A 126 26.42 27.21 51.52
N THR A 127 25.88 27.72 52.62
CA THR A 127 25.89 29.10 53.09
C THR A 127 27.31 29.69 53.15
N GLY A 128 27.44 30.96 52.74
CA GLY A 128 28.70 31.69 52.68
C GLY A 128 29.30 32.03 54.03
N HIS A 129 30.64 32.01 54.07
CA HIS A 129 31.46 32.65 55.08
C HIS A 129 32.29 33.74 54.40
N GLU A 130 32.01 35.00 54.76
CA GLU A 130 32.97 36.11 54.84
C GLU A 130 32.64 36.94 56.08
#